data_AF-A0A2N3BQV7-F1
#
_entry.id   AF-A0A2N3BQV7-F1
#
_cell.length_a   1.000
_cell.length_b   1.000
_cell.length_c   1.000
_cell.angle_alpha   90.00
_cell.angle_beta   90.00
_cell.angle_gamma   90.00
#
_symmetry.space_group_name_H-M   'P 1'
#
loop_
_entity.id
_entity.type
_entity.pdbx_description
1 polymer ?
#
loop_
_entity_poly.entity_id
_entity_poly.type
_entity_poly.pdbx_seq_one_letter_code
_entity_poly.pdbx_strand_id
1 'polypeptide(L)'
;MTRFLPLAAVAALLALGQPVLADTRACPPGLAKKSPACIPPGQAKNLYRGIHVGDHIGDRDRHLIRYPDRYGLRPLRAGERYFVVDGNILRVDEATFEVLDFIRATAELLD
;
A
#
# COMPACT_ATOMS: atom_id res chain seq x y z
N MET A 1 -30.89 -24.88 65.56
CA MET A 1 -31.95 -25.32 64.63
C MET A 1 -31.71 -24.64 63.29
N THR A 2 -31.31 -25.44 62.31
CA THR A 2 -30.90 -25.11 60.94
C THR A 2 -31.91 -24.25 60.18
N ARG A 3 -31.45 -23.19 59.48
CA ARG A 3 -32.09 -22.60 58.27
C ARG A 3 -31.09 -21.68 57.56
N PHE A 4 -30.38 -22.21 56.55
CA PHE A 4 -30.61 -21.93 55.12
C PHE A 4 -30.17 -20.52 54.67
N LEU A 5 -28.95 -20.43 54.13
CA LEU A 5 -28.57 -19.40 53.16
C LEU A 5 -29.37 -19.64 51.86
N PRO A 6 -29.82 -18.58 51.18
CA PRO A 6 -29.73 -18.57 49.74
C PRO A 6 -28.90 -17.38 49.26
N LEU A 7 -27.82 -17.70 48.56
CA LEU A 7 -27.28 -16.89 47.48
C LEU A 7 -28.41 -16.49 46.52
N ALA A 8 -28.50 -15.21 46.16
CA ALA A 8 -28.96 -14.68 44.87
C ALA A 8 -29.16 -13.14 45.02
N ALA A 9 -28.72 -12.24 44.15
CA ALA A 9 -27.95 -12.34 42.93
C ALA A 9 -27.30 -10.96 42.72
N VAL A 10 -25.98 -10.89 42.74
CA VAL A 10 -25.24 -9.76 42.17
C VAL A 10 -25.02 -10.10 40.70
N ALA A 11 -25.68 -9.40 39.78
CA ALA A 11 -25.22 -9.15 38.41
C ALA A 11 -26.32 -8.46 37.59
N ALA A 12 -26.52 -7.16 37.78
CA ALA A 12 -27.02 -6.31 36.70
C ALA A 12 -25.80 -5.70 35.99
N LEU A 13 -25.02 -6.55 35.32
CA LEU A 13 -23.96 -6.09 34.42
C LEU A 13 -24.61 -5.59 33.14
N LEU A 14 -24.61 -4.27 33.01
CA LEU A 14 -24.41 -3.50 31.77
C LEU A 14 -24.37 -4.37 30.50
N ALA A 15 -25.53 -4.57 29.87
CA ALA A 15 -25.60 -4.97 28.47
C ALA A 15 -25.24 -3.75 27.60
N LEU A 16 -23.98 -3.31 27.68
CA LEU A 16 -23.38 -2.52 26.61
C LEU A 16 -23.31 -3.46 25.42
N GLY A 17 -24.06 -3.15 24.36
CA GLY A 17 -24.08 -3.90 23.12
C GLY A 17 -22.65 -4.24 22.70
N GLN A 18 -22.31 -5.52 22.78
CA GLN A 18 -21.02 -5.98 22.31
C GLN A 18 -21.04 -5.91 20.78
N PRO A 19 -20.08 -5.24 20.13
CA PRO A 19 -19.91 -5.41 18.70
C PRO A 19 -19.55 -6.88 18.49
N VAL A 20 -20.42 -7.61 17.79
CA VAL A 20 -20.08 -8.93 17.26
C VAL A 20 -18.95 -8.72 16.25
N LEU A 21 -17.72 -8.92 16.72
CA LEU A 21 -16.59 -9.23 15.86
C LEU A 21 -16.73 -10.71 15.50
N ALA A 22 -17.42 -10.97 14.39
CA ALA A 22 -17.39 -12.28 13.75
C ALA A 22 -16.00 -12.46 13.12
N ASP A 23 -15.14 -13.24 13.77
CA ASP A 23 -13.88 -13.71 13.22
C ASP A 23 -14.06 -15.13 12.66
N THR A 24 -13.94 -15.30 11.34
CA THR A 24 -13.44 -16.51 10.66
C THR A 24 -13.35 -16.22 9.16
N ARG A 25 -12.18 -15.83 8.62
CA ARG A 25 -11.71 -15.96 7.21
C ARG A 25 -12.75 -16.04 6.05
N ALA A 26 -13.88 -15.33 6.13
CA ALA A 26 -14.98 -15.50 5.19
C ALA A 26 -14.82 -14.46 4.08
N CYS A 27 -13.82 -14.71 3.26
CA CYS A 27 -13.80 -14.16 1.92
C CYS A 27 -15.14 -14.51 1.24
N PRO A 28 -15.94 -13.53 0.78
CA PRO A 28 -17.26 -13.82 0.20
C PRO A 28 -17.15 -14.92 -0.86
N PRO A 29 -18.14 -15.85 -0.94
CA PRO A 29 -18.13 -16.87 -1.99
C PRO A 29 -18.01 -16.18 -3.36
N GLY A 30 -16.98 -16.53 -4.12
CA GLY A 30 -16.63 -15.90 -5.40
C GLY A 30 -15.42 -14.94 -5.35
N LEU A 31 -15.04 -14.43 -4.18
CA LEU A 31 -13.86 -13.59 -3.98
C LEU A 31 -12.66 -14.36 -3.39
N ALA A 32 -12.91 -15.49 -2.74
CA ALA A 32 -11.89 -16.41 -2.21
C ALA A 32 -10.92 -16.97 -3.26
N LYS A 33 -11.38 -17.07 -4.52
CA LYS A 33 -10.62 -17.64 -5.64
C LYS A 33 -9.94 -16.56 -6.49
N LYS A 34 -10.07 -15.27 -6.13
CA LYS A 34 -9.42 -14.16 -6.84
C LYS A 34 -8.11 -13.81 -6.13
N SER A 35 -7.12 -13.33 -6.89
CA SER A 35 -5.85 -12.85 -6.34
C SER A 35 -5.75 -11.33 -6.53
N PRO A 36 -5.49 -10.54 -5.47
CA PRO A 36 -5.37 -10.95 -4.07
C PRO A 36 -6.73 -11.38 -3.49
N ALA A 37 -6.72 -12.35 -2.59
CA ALA A 37 -7.93 -12.89 -1.99
C ALA A 37 -8.69 -11.80 -1.23
N CYS A 38 -10.01 -11.82 -1.37
CA CYS A 38 -10.93 -10.94 -0.62
C CYS A 38 -10.89 -9.48 -1.04
N ILE A 39 -10.23 -9.19 -2.17
CA ILE A 39 -10.18 -7.85 -2.74
C ILE A 39 -10.98 -7.87 -4.04
N PRO A 40 -12.00 -7.00 -4.19
CA PRO A 40 -12.74 -6.85 -5.43
C PRO A 40 -11.79 -6.67 -6.62
N PRO A 41 -12.02 -7.32 -7.77
CA PRO A 41 -11.08 -7.28 -8.90
C PRO A 41 -10.81 -5.85 -9.41
N GLY A 42 -11.79 -4.95 -9.31
CA GLY A 42 -11.60 -3.53 -9.64
C GLY A 42 -10.65 -2.80 -8.68
N GLN A 43 -10.62 -3.21 -7.41
CA GLN A 43 -9.69 -2.70 -6.38
C GLN A 43 -8.31 -3.37 -6.49
N ALA A 44 -8.27 -4.65 -6.88
CA ALA A 44 -7.03 -5.41 -7.05
C ALA A 44 -6.07 -4.78 -8.07
N LYS A 45 -6.59 -4.17 -9.14
CA LYS A 45 -5.78 -3.45 -10.14
C LYS A 45 -4.95 -2.31 -9.53
N ASN A 46 -5.45 -1.68 -8.46
CA ASN A 46 -4.73 -0.58 -7.82
C ASN A 46 -3.61 -1.06 -6.89
N LEU A 47 -3.72 -2.27 -6.34
CA LEU A 47 -2.68 -2.85 -5.48
C LEU A 47 -1.39 -3.19 -6.23
N TYR A 48 -1.52 -3.54 -7.52
CA TYR A 48 -0.38 -3.84 -8.38
C TYR A 48 -0.05 -2.70 -9.34
N ARG A 49 -0.60 -1.50 -9.11
CA ARG A 49 -0.31 -0.37 -9.99
C ARG A 49 1.09 0.15 -9.67
N GLY A 50 2.09 -0.43 -10.32
CA GLY A 50 3.44 0.11 -10.40
C GLY A 50 3.46 1.49 -11.05
N ILE A 51 4.64 2.10 -11.07
CA ILE A 51 4.85 3.38 -11.74
C ILE A 51 5.06 3.12 -13.23
N HIS A 52 4.29 3.83 -14.07
CA HIS A 52 4.39 3.76 -15.52
C HIS A 52 4.74 5.14 -16.11
N VAL A 53 5.19 5.14 -17.37
CA VAL A 53 5.35 6.37 -18.15
C VAL A 53 3.99 7.08 -18.28
N GLY A 54 3.97 8.39 -18.06
CA GLY A 54 2.76 9.23 -17.99
C GLY A 54 2.15 9.35 -16.59
N ASP A 55 2.55 8.50 -15.64
CA ASP A 55 2.12 8.67 -14.24
C ASP A 55 2.76 9.93 -13.64
N HIS A 56 2.09 10.54 -12.66
CA HIS A 56 2.63 11.68 -11.92
C HIS A 56 3.11 11.22 -10.53
N ILE A 57 4.40 11.40 -10.24
CA ILE A 57 5.01 11.00 -8.96
C ILE A 57 4.82 12.08 -7.90
N GLY A 58 3.57 12.38 -7.52
CA GLY A 58 3.18 13.50 -6.64
C GLY A 58 3.93 13.57 -5.29
N ASP A 59 3.30 13.12 -4.20
CA ASP A 59 3.87 13.24 -2.84
C ASP A 59 4.71 12.02 -2.42
N ARG A 60 5.12 11.18 -3.39
CA ARG A 60 6.00 10.04 -3.08
C ARG A 60 7.37 10.52 -2.63
N ASP A 61 7.97 9.77 -1.71
CA ASP A 61 9.36 10.00 -1.33
C ASP A 61 10.25 9.78 -2.54
N ARG A 62 11.04 10.80 -2.86
CA ARG A 62 11.81 10.89 -4.10
C ARG A 62 13.19 11.43 -3.80
N HIS A 63 14.19 10.73 -4.28
CA HIS A 63 15.58 11.16 -4.11
C HIS A 63 16.15 11.64 -5.44
N LEU A 64 16.54 12.91 -5.49
CA LEU A 64 17.12 13.52 -6.69
C LEU A 64 18.51 12.94 -6.97
N ILE A 65 18.72 12.44 -8.19
CA ILE A 65 20.05 12.08 -8.69
C ILE A 65 20.68 13.35 -9.27
N ARG A 66 21.61 13.95 -8.51
CA ARG A 66 22.27 15.21 -8.88
C ARG A 66 23.31 15.07 -9.99
N TYR A 67 23.90 13.89 -10.12
CA TYR A 67 25.03 13.62 -11.03
C TYR A 67 24.77 12.34 -11.83
N PRO A 68 23.89 12.39 -12.84
CA PRO A 68 23.46 11.21 -13.61
C PRO A 68 24.57 10.57 -14.43
N ASP A 69 25.55 11.37 -14.86
CA ASP A 69 26.75 10.96 -15.58
C ASP A 69 27.56 9.88 -14.85
N ARG A 70 27.63 9.97 -13.51
CA ARG A 70 28.34 8.97 -12.67
C ARG A 70 27.72 7.58 -12.70
N TYR A 71 26.47 7.47 -13.12
CA TYR A 71 25.71 6.23 -13.19
C TYR A 71 25.49 5.77 -14.64
N GLY A 72 26.18 6.38 -15.60
CA GLY A 72 26.01 6.07 -17.03
C GLY A 72 24.61 6.43 -17.56
N LEU A 73 23.87 7.29 -16.86
CA LEU A 73 22.57 7.74 -17.30
C LEU A 73 22.73 8.76 -18.43
N ARG A 74 21.75 8.78 -19.33
CA ARG A 74 21.75 9.70 -20.47
C ARG A 74 21.66 11.15 -19.97
N PRO A 75 22.28 12.10 -20.69
CA PRO A 75 22.12 13.52 -20.37
C PRO A 75 20.64 13.94 -20.36
N LEU A 76 20.27 14.77 -19.38
CA LEU A 76 18.92 15.30 -19.23
C LEU A 76 18.70 16.49 -20.17
N ARG A 77 17.47 16.63 -20.69
CA ARG A 77 17.04 17.86 -21.36
C ARG A 77 16.71 18.93 -20.32
N ALA A 78 16.60 20.18 -20.76
CA ALA A 78 16.13 21.26 -19.91
C ALA A 78 14.74 20.92 -19.33
N GLY A 79 14.58 21.07 -18.02
CA GLY A 79 13.34 20.72 -17.32
C GLY A 79 13.19 19.23 -16.96
N GLU A 80 14.14 18.36 -17.32
CA GLU A 80 14.09 16.95 -16.89
C GLU A 80 14.93 16.71 -15.63
N ARG A 81 14.52 15.74 -14.82
CA ARG A 81 15.26 15.26 -13.64
C ARG A 81 15.23 13.75 -13.55
N TYR A 82 16.23 13.18 -12.88
CA TYR A 82 16.22 11.79 -12.47
C TYR A 82 15.92 11.67 -10.98
N PHE A 83 14.93 10.85 -10.63
CA PHE A 83 14.61 10.52 -9.24
C PHE A 83 14.70 9.01 -9.02
N VAL A 84 15.07 8.64 -7.80
CA VAL A 84 14.82 7.31 -7.26
C VAL A 84 13.49 7.34 -6.52
N VAL A 85 12.53 6.52 -6.95
CA VAL A 85 11.20 6.37 -6.32
C VAL A 85 10.87 4.89 -6.23
N ASP A 86 10.57 4.41 -5.01
CA ASP A 86 10.28 3.00 -4.73
C ASP A 86 11.35 2.03 -5.28
N GLY A 87 12.63 2.43 -5.22
CA GLY A 87 13.75 1.64 -5.76
C GLY A 87 13.87 1.64 -7.30
N ASN A 88 13.20 2.56 -7.99
CA ASN A 88 13.26 2.68 -9.45
C ASN A 88 13.86 4.02 -9.86
N ILE A 89 14.74 4.01 -10.87
CA ILE A 89 15.26 5.24 -11.47
C ILE A 89 14.28 5.70 -12.56
N LEU A 90 13.69 6.86 -12.33
CA LEU A 90 12.70 7.49 -13.21
C LEU A 90 13.26 8.77 -13.80
N ARG A 91 13.06 8.98 -15.11
CA ARG A 91 13.19 10.31 -15.71
C ARG A 91 11.85 11.00 -15.63
N VAL A 92 11.83 12.23 -15.15
CA VAL A 92 10.60 12.99 -14.99
C VAL A 92 10.72 14.40 -15.50
N ASP A 93 9.58 14.98 -15.85
CA ASP A 93 9.43 16.43 -16.02
C ASP A 93 9.47 17.10 -14.63
N GLU A 94 10.29 18.12 -14.46
CA GLU A 94 10.49 18.83 -13.18
C GLU A 94 9.29 19.68 -12.78
N ALA A 95 8.53 20.19 -13.75
CA ALA A 95 7.40 21.06 -13.48
C ALA A 95 6.14 20.28 -13.11
N THR A 96 5.87 19.16 -13.80
CA THR A 96 4.66 18.36 -13.59
C THR A 96 4.88 17.12 -12.74
N PHE A 97 6.13 16.70 -12.54
CA PHE A 97 6.47 15.39 -11.95
C PHE A 97 5.90 14.20 -12.74
N GLU A 98 5.64 14.38 -14.04
CA GLU A 98 5.25 13.31 -14.95
C GLU A 98 6.45 12.41 -15.26
N VAL A 99 6.25 11.09 -15.23
CA VAL A 99 7.25 10.10 -15.61
C VAL A 99 7.39 10.07 -17.12
N LEU A 100 8.53 10.55 -17.61
CA LEU A 100 8.89 10.56 -19.02
C LEU A 100 9.56 9.26 -19.47
N ASP A 101 10.24 8.58 -18.54
CA ASP A 101 10.95 7.33 -18.84
C ASP A 101 11.16 6.49 -17.58
N PHE A 102 11.08 5.17 -17.75
CA PHE A 102 11.38 4.20 -16.70
C PHE A 102 12.66 3.46 -17.10
N ILE A 103 13.76 3.75 -16.41
CA ILE A 103 15.07 3.22 -16.85
C ILE A 103 15.32 1.82 -16.31
N ARG A 104 15.16 1.65 -14.99
CA ARG A 104 15.51 0.39 -14.31
C ARG A 104 14.85 0.35 -12.93
N ALA A 105 14.30 -0.81 -12.60
CA ALA A 105 14.11 -1.22 -11.22
C ALA A 105 15.47 -1.68 -10.68
N THR A 106 15.97 -1.09 -9.60
CA THR A 106 17.17 -1.62 -8.93
C THR A 106 16.77 -2.88 -8.15
N ALA A 107 16.45 -3.94 -8.89
CA ALA A 107 16.15 -5.27 -8.37
C ALA A 107 17.40 -6.02 -7.86
N GLU A 108 18.59 -5.40 -7.93
CA GLU A 108 19.82 -5.96 -7.31
C GLU A 108 19.89 -5.78 -5.78
N LEU A 109 18.89 -5.15 -5.14
CA LEU A 109 18.86 -4.91 -3.69
C LEU A 109 17.57 -5.39 -3.01
N LEU A 110 16.89 -6.36 -3.61
CA LEU A 110 15.74 -7.05 -3.01
C LEU A 110 16.04 -8.55 -2.96
N ASP A 111 16.97 -8.92 -2.08
CA ASP A 111 17.05 -10.27 -1.50
C ASP A 111 16.25 -10.29 -0.18
#